data_AF-A0A846PJM8-F1
#
_entry.id   AF-A0A846PJM8-F1
#
_cell.length_a   1.000
_cell.length_b   1.000
_cell.length_c   1.000
_cell.angle_alpha   90.00
_cell.angle_beta   90.00
_cell.angle_gamma   90.00
#
_symmetry.space_group_name_H-M   'P 1'
#
loop_
_entity.id
_entity.type
_entity.pdbx_description
1 polymer ?
#
loop_
_entity_poly.entity_id
_entity_poly.type
_entity_poly.pdbx_seq_one_letter_code
_entity_poly.pdbx_strand_id
1 'polypeptide(L)' 'MACAQARKADADLARGHIKGPLHGVPITIKDNIETAGMICTGGTKGARFFRANAGCNYRDKSADRRGAHLR' A
#
# COMPACT_ATOMS: atom_id res chain seq x y z
N MET A 1 -2.40 -14.48 6.69
CA MET A 1 -2.45 -13.69 5.44
C MET A 1 -1.07 -13.56 4.79
N ALA A 2 -0.05 -13.03 5.47
CA ALA A 2 1.31 -12.85 4.89
C ALA A 2 1.97 -14.16 4.40
N CYS A 3 1.95 -15.23 5.21
CA CYS A 3 2.59 -16.50 4.84
C CYS A 3 1.97 -17.18 3.60
N ALA A 4 0.66 -17.01 3.40
CA ALA A 4 -0.03 -17.56 2.23
C ALA A 4 0.32 -16.80 0.94
N GLN A 5 0.48 -15.47 1.03
CA GLN A 5 0.92 -14.64 -0.09
C GLN A 5 2.39 -14.91 -0.46
N ALA A 6 3.25 -15.14 0.53
CA ALA A 6 4.64 -15.55 0.30
C ALA A 6 4.71 -16.86 -0.50
N ARG A 7 4.01 -17.91 -0.05
CA ARG A 7 3.97 -19.22 -0.76
C ARG A 7 3.45 -19.10 -2.20
N LYS A 8 2.48 -18.21 -2.43
CA LYS A 8 1.98 -17.93 -3.78
C LYS A 8 3.04 -17.22 -4.63
N ALA A 9 3.75 -16.24 -4.07
CA ALA A 9 4.84 -15.56 -4.76
C ALA A 9 5.96 -16.53 -5.13
N ASP A 10 6.30 -17.47 -4.25
CA ASP A 10 7.29 -18.53 -4.51
C ASP A 10 6.84 -19.45 -5.65
N ALA A 11 5.59 -19.90 -5.63
CA ALA A 11 5.01 -20.72 -6.71
C ALA A 11 4.93 -19.95 -8.05
N ASP A 12 4.65 -18.65 -8.02
CA ASP A 12 4.64 -17.79 -9.21
C ASP A 12 6.06 -17.59 -9.75
N LEU A 13 7.05 -17.40 -8.87
CA LEU A 13 8.47 -17.29 -9.25
C LEU A 13 8.97 -18.58 -9.89
N ALA A 14 8.65 -19.75 -9.31
CA ALA A 14 9.01 -21.06 -9.83
C ALA A 14 8.41 -21.34 -11.22
N ARG A 15 7.28 -20.72 -11.55
CA ARG A 15 6.62 -20.80 -12.87
C ARG A 15 7.07 -19.71 -13.85
N GLY A 16 8.02 -18.85 -13.47
CA GLY A 16 8.50 -17.74 -14.30
C GLY A 16 7.55 -16.54 -14.36
N HIS A 17 6.51 -16.49 -13.53
CA HIS A 17 5.55 -15.39 -13.47
C HIS A 17 6.03 -14.27 -12.53
N ILE A 18 7.01 -13.49 -13.00
CA ILE A 18 7.62 -12.39 -12.23
C ILE A 18 6.76 -11.12 -12.38
N LYS A 19 6.27 -10.56 -11.27
CA LYS A 19 5.43 -9.33 -11.25
C LYS A 19 6.22 -8.03 -11.18
N GLY A 20 7.55 -8.10 -11.17
CA GLY A 20 8.46 -6.96 -11.09
C GLY A 20 9.63 -7.17 -10.11
N PRO A 21 10.49 -6.16 -9.91
CA PRO A 21 11.74 -6.28 -9.16
C PRO A 21 11.56 -6.59 -7.65
N LEU A 22 10.37 -6.34 -7.09
CA LEU A 22 10.04 -6.62 -5.69
C LEU A 22 9.11 -7.82 -5.52
N HIS A 23 8.97 -8.68 -6.53
CA HIS A 23 8.09 -9.85 -6.46
C HIS A 23 8.53 -10.82 -5.36
N GLY A 24 7.69 -10.99 -4.33
CA GLY A 24 7.96 -11.86 -3.18
C GLY A 24 8.68 -11.20 -2.00
N VAL A 25 9.12 -9.94 -2.13
CA VAL A 25 9.79 -9.22 -1.05
C VAL A 25 8.76 -8.72 -0.03
N PRO A 26 8.85 -9.07 1.26
CA PRO A 26 7.97 -8.52 2.28
C PRO A 26 8.30 -7.05 2.53
N ILE A 27 7.28 -6.20 2.49
CA ILE A 27 7.39 -4.78 2.81
C ILE A 27 6.40 -4.41 3.91
N THR A 28 6.73 -3.35 4.67
CA THR A 28 5.82 -2.73 5.62
C THR A 28 5.19 -1.49 4.99
N ILE A 29 3.93 -1.24 5.32
CA ILE A 29 3.20 -0.04 4.90
C ILE A 29 2.92 0.79 6.13
N LYS A 30 3.18 2.10 6.03
CA LYS A 30 2.90 3.04 7.12
C LYS A 30 1.39 3.17 7.30
N ASP A 31 0.91 3.21 8.54
CA ASP A 31 -0.52 3.27 8.90
C ASP A 31 -1.29 4.51 8.39
N ASN A 32 -0.60 5.49 7.81
CA ASN A 32 -1.22 6.62 7.11
C ASN A 32 -1.49 6.36 5.62
N ILE A 33 -1.17 5.15 5.14
CA ILE A 33 -1.42 4.71 3.76
C ILE A 33 -2.55 3.70 3.79
N GLU A 34 -3.66 4.08 3.17
CA GLU A 34 -4.84 3.24 3.07
C GLU A 34 -4.56 1.97 2.27
N THR A 35 -4.66 0.82 2.94
CA THR A 35 -4.61 -0.49 2.28
C THR A 35 -5.98 -1.15 2.39
N ALA A 36 -6.56 -1.52 1.25
CA ALA A 36 -7.91 -2.07 1.19
C ALA A 36 -8.07 -3.26 2.16
N GLY A 37 -9.13 -3.22 2.98
CA GLY A 37 -9.42 -4.26 3.96
C GLY A 37 -8.58 -4.22 5.23
N MET A 38 -7.59 -3.32 5.35
CA MET A 38 -6.86 -3.07 6.59
C MET A 38 -7.43 -1.87 7.36
N ILE A 39 -7.22 -1.88 8.67
CA ILE A 39 -7.49 -0.70 9.51
C ILE A 39 -6.40 0.33 9.22
N CYS A 40 -6.80 1.57 9.01
CA CYS A 40 -5.91 2.70 8.76
C CYS A 40 -6.27 3.78 9.78
N THR A 41 -5.44 3.96 10.82
CA THR A 41 -5.76 4.94 11.88
C THR A 41 -5.27 6.34 11.54
N GLY A 42 -4.38 6.48 10.56
CA GLY A 42 -3.76 7.76 10.23
C GLY A 42 -3.02 8.39 11.41
N GLY A 43 -2.65 7.60 12.42
CA GLY A 43 -2.07 8.07 13.68
C GLY A 43 -3.05 8.77 14.64
N THR A 44 -4.36 8.65 14.43
CA THR A 44 -5.38 9.32 15.26
C THR A 44 -6.26 8.31 16.01
N LYS A 45 -6.63 8.63 17.25
CA LYS A 45 -7.51 7.74 18.07
C LYS A 45 -8.92 7.62 17.49
N GLY A 46 -9.41 8.65 16.79
CA GLY A 46 -10.75 8.68 16.20
C GLY A 46 -10.94 7.67 15.07
N ALA A 47 -9.87 7.31 14.36
CA ALA A 47 -9.92 6.37 13.24
C ALA A 47 -9.50 4.94 13.61
N ARG A 48 -9.49 4.59 14.91
CA ARG A 48 -9.14 3.25 15.42
C ARG A 48 -9.88 2.10 14.72
N PHE A 49 -11.11 2.34 14.27
CA PHE A 49 -11.96 1.34 13.63
C PHE A 49 -12.23 1.63 12.15
N PHE A 50 -11.50 2.60 11.57
CA PHE A 50 -11.65 2.94 10.16
C PHE A 50 -11.03 1.85 9.28
N ARG A 51 -11.86 1.20 8.46
CA ARG A 51 -11.42 0.17 7.51
C ARG A 51 -11.41 0.77 6.10
N ALA A 52 -10.23 0.80 5.49
CA ALA A 52 -10.06 1.40 4.16
C ALA A 52 -10.73 0.53 3.08
N ASN A 53 -11.47 1.17 2.17
CA ASN A 53 -12.25 0.49 1.14
C ASN A 53 -11.47 0.30 -0.19
N ALA A 54 -10.54 1.21 -0.53
CA ALA A 54 -9.43 1.06 -1.50
C ALA A 54 -8.84 2.44 -1.86
N GLY A 55 -7.53 2.47 -2.17
CA GLY A 55 -6.88 3.59 -2.87
C GLY A 55 -6.07 4.53 -1.98
N CYS A 56 -4.78 4.65 -2.25
CA CYS A 56 -3.86 5.49 -1.51
C CYS A 56 -4.17 7.00 -1.71
N ASN A 57 -4.46 7.72 -0.63
CA ASN A 57 -4.59 9.18 -0.62
C ASN A 57 -3.23 9.92 -0.50
N TYR A 58 -2.10 9.19 -0.54
CA TYR A 58 -0.77 9.81 -0.56
C TYR A 58 -0.59 10.56 -1.88
N ARG A 59 -0.89 11.87 -1.86
CA ARG A 59 -0.42 12.79 -2.90
C ARG A 59 1.09 12.77 -2.86
N ASP A 60 1.66 12.07 -3.84
CA ASP A 60 3.06 12.22 -4.16
C ASP A 60 3.39 13.72 -4.27
N LYS A 61 4.31 14.21 -3.44
CA LYS A 61 4.76 15.61 -3.53
C LYS A 61 5.48 15.91 -4.84
N SER A 62 5.95 14.90 -5.59
CA SER A 62 6.46 15.11 -6.96
C SER A 62 5.37 15.22 -8.03
N ALA A 63 4.12 14.86 -7.74
CA ALA A 63 2.99 15.09 -8.64
C ALA A 63 2.44 16.53 -8.58
N ASP A 64 2.79 17.30 -7.54
CA ASP A 64 2.44 18.72 -7.39
C ASP A 64 3.56 19.64 -7.89
N ARG A 65 3.82 19.61 -9.20
CA ARG A 65 4.53 20.72 -9.88
C ARG A 65 3.59 21.60 -10.71
N ARG A 66 2.27 21.43 -10.61
CA ARG A 66 1.27 22.17 -11.41
C ARG A 66 0.07 22.68 -10.59
N GLY A 67 0.28 23.08 -9.34
CA GLY A 67 -0.80 23.60 -8.49
C GLY A 67 -0.49 24.80 -7.60
N ALA A 68 0.78 25.20 -7.43
CA ALA A 68 1.16 26.35 -6.61
C ALA A 68 1.04 27.68 -7.38
N HIS A 69 -0.18 28.03 -7.80
CA HIS A 69 -0.50 29.40 -8.21
C HIS A 69 -1.97 29.72 -7.96
N LEU A 70 -2.31 29.97 -6.70
CA LEU A 70 -3.49 30.75 -6.35
C LEU A 70 -3.09 31.76 -5.28
N ARG A 71 -3.64 32.96 -5.49
CA ARG A 71 -3.34 34.26 -4.88
C ARG A 71 -3.54 34.29 -3.37
#